data_AF-A0A9P6J5S4-F1
#
_entry.id   AF-A0A9P6J5S4-F1
#
_cell.length_a   1.000
_cell.length_b   1.000
_cell.length_c   1.000
_cell.angle_alpha   90.00
_cell.angle_beta   90.00
_cell.angle_gamma   90.00
#
_symmetry.space_group_name_H-M   'P 1'
#
loop_
_entity.id
_entity.type
_entity.pdbx_description
1 polymer ?
#
loop_
_entity_poly.entity_id
_entity_poly.type
_entity_poly.pdbx_seq_one_letter_code
_entity_poly.pdbx_strand_id
1 'polypeptide(L)'
;ASFAPDQIFTLNAAFSVLNDYSNKATFNDITYVMPKVPSLYTALTTGNLSSTAEVYGKYAHAMIIINNDDPGNHPFHLHGHVFQIVGRSEGKYNPASGPYPGYFNNANPSRRDTVLIPSEQNVAIRFHANNPGVWLFHCHIEWHLQAGLATTIIEAPEIMPSILKIDQTHIDHCKALGIPYSGNAAGKEGLDLEGANVGPDPLTGTFTGKGIVALVFTIIAALLGLGTVIWYAREDDAYITAQLKAKSNTEEETQ
;
A
#
# COMPACT_ATOMS: atom_id res chain seq x y z
N ALA A 1 -23.98 -22.20 -7.87
CA ALA A 1 -24.28 -21.69 -6.51
C ALA A 1 -23.15 -20.75 -6.12
N SER A 2 -23.46 -19.50 -5.73
CA SER A 2 -22.46 -18.54 -5.26
C SER A 2 -22.07 -18.89 -3.82
N PHE A 3 -21.07 -19.75 -3.66
CA PHE A 3 -20.47 -19.99 -2.35
C PHE A 3 -19.77 -18.72 -1.88
N ALA A 4 -19.78 -18.47 -0.57
CA ALA A 4 -18.90 -17.47 0.01
C ALA A 4 -17.43 -17.90 -0.25
N PRO A 5 -16.52 -16.95 -0.46
CA PRO A 5 -15.12 -17.27 -0.69
C PRO A 5 -14.48 -17.79 0.61
N ASP A 6 -13.64 -18.83 0.49
CA ASP A 6 -12.99 -19.44 1.65
C ASP A 6 -11.92 -18.54 2.28
N GLN A 7 -11.36 -17.62 1.49
CA GLN A 7 -10.36 -16.63 1.90
C GLN A 7 -10.69 -15.31 1.19
N ILE A 8 -10.41 -14.17 1.82
CA ILE A 8 -10.52 -12.83 1.23
C ILE A 8 -9.35 -11.99 1.70
N PHE A 9 -8.68 -11.31 0.77
CA PHE A 9 -7.66 -10.31 1.07
C PHE A 9 -8.00 -9.01 0.38
N THR A 10 -7.77 -7.93 1.11
CA THR A 10 -7.96 -6.57 0.61
C THR A 10 -6.59 -5.95 0.42
N LEU A 11 -6.30 -5.52 -0.80
CA LEU A 11 -5.06 -4.89 -1.20
C LEU A 11 -5.32 -3.43 -1.52
N ASN A 12 -4.72 -2.53 -0.76
CA ASN A 12 -4.74 -1.10 -1.03
C ASN A 12 -3.48 -0.75 -1.82
N ALA A 13 -3.65 -0.50 -3.12
CA ALA A 13 -2.58 -0.07 -4.02
C ALA A 13 -2.38 1.44 -3.89
N ALA A 14 -1.16 1.88 -3.61
CA ALA A 14 -0.82 3.30 -3.51
C ALA A 14 0.62 3.56 -3.95
N PHE A 15 0.93 4.82 -4.25
CA PHE A 15 2.29 5.34 -4.24
C PHE A 15 2.53 6.15 -2.98
N SER A 16 3.62 5.83 -2.27
CA SER A 16 3.99 6.47 -1.03
C SER A 16 5.48 6.79 -1.02
N VAL A 17 5.83 7.93 -0.43
CA VAL A 17 7.21 8.20 -0.03
C VAL A 17 7.49 7.39 1.22
N LEU A 18 8.56 6.60 1.21
CA LEU A 18 8.95 5.72 2.31
C LEU A 18 10.11 6.34 3.13
N ASN A 19 10.52 5.68 4.21
CA ASN A 19 11.47 6.21 5.19
C ASN A 19 12.87 6.54 4.63
N ASP A 20 13.22 6.00 3.47
CA ASP A 20 14.43 6.30 2.71
C ASP A 20 14.25 7.44 1.70
N TYR A 21 13.11 8.14 1.76
CA TYR A 21 12.68 9.21 0.84
C TYR A 21 12.47 8.75 -0.61
N SER A 22 12.47 7.45 -0.88
CA SER A 22 12.13 6.93 -2.20
C SER A 22 10.61 6.91 -2.38
N ASN A 23 10.16 7.24 -3.60
CA ASN A 23 8.77 7.03 -3.98
C ASN A 23 8.59 5.58 -4.44
N LYS A 24 7.78 4.82 -3.71
CA LYS A 24 7.55 3.39 -3.97
C LYS A 24 6.08 3.11 -4.09
N ALA A 25 5.79 2.09 -4.88
CA ALA A 25 4.44 1.57 -4.99
C ALA A 25 4.24 0.46 -3.96
N THR A 26 3.10 0.44 -3.30
CA THR A 26 2.83 -0.45 -2.19
C THR A 26 1.49 -1.15 -2.34
N PHE A 27 1.41 -2.34 -1.76
CA PHE A 27 0.15 -2.91 -1.31
C PHE A 27 0.12 -2.89 0.21
N ASN A 28 -0.90 -2.25 0.80
CA ASN A 28 -1.04 -2.14 2.26
C ASN A 28 0.23 -1.62 2.96
N ASP A 29 0.82 -0.55 2.41
CA ASP A 29 2.06 0.07 2.90
C ASP A 29 3.31 -0.82 2.82
N ILE A 30 3.25 -1.92 2.07
CA ILE A 30 4.39 -2.80 1.82
C ILE A 30 4.79 -2.72 0.34
N THR A 31 6.03 -2.33 0.07
CA THR A 31 6.64 -2.38 -1.27
C THR A 31 7.20 -3.77 -1.54
N TYR A 32 6.94 -4.32 -2.72
CA TYR A 32 7.52 -5.59 -3.13
C TYR A 32 9.04 -5.47 -3.24
N VAL A 33 9.73 -6.45 -2.64
CA VAL A 33 11.17 -6.66 -2.80
C VAL A 33 11.38 -8.14 -3.05
N MET A 34 12.14 -8.45 -4.10
CA MET A 34 12.46 -9.84 -4.42
C MET A 34 13.27 -10.47 -3.27
N PRO A 35 12.86 -11.64 -2.75
CA PRO A 35 13.61 -12.34 -1.71
C PRO A 35 14.96 -12.84 -2.23
N LYS A 36 15.88 -13.20 -1.31
CA LYS A 36 17.17 -13.79 -1.71
C LYS A 36 17.00 -15.15 -2.36
N VAL A 37 16.09 -15.96 -1.83
CA VAL A 37 15.68 -17.25 -2.40
C VAL A 37 14.37 -17.03 -3.14
N PRO A 38 14.27 -17.36 -4.43
CA PRO A 38 13.00 -17.27 -5.14
C PRO A 38 11.92 -18.09 -4.42
N SER A 39 10.72 -17.53 -4.26
CA SER A 39 9.68 -18.10 -3.39
C SER A 39 9.28 -19.53 -3.75
N LEU A 40 9.41 -19.93 -5.02
CA LEU A 40 9.21 -21.33 -5.45
C LEU A 40 10.20 -22.28 -4.75
N TYR A 41 11.48 -21.92 -4.70
CA TYR A 41 12.47 -22.73 -4.02
C TYR A 41 12.26 -22.74 -2.51
N THR A 42 11.86 -21.61 -1.92
CA THR A 42 11.45 -21.59 -0.51
C THR A 42 10.30 -22.56 -0.24
N ALA A 43 9.26 -22.58 -1.08
CA ALA A 43 8.15 -23.51 -0.94
C ALA A 43 8.60 -24.98 -1.01
N LEU A 44 9.52 -25.27 -1.93
CA LEU A 44 10.01 -26.63 -2.16
C LEU A 44 11.00 -27.13 -1.11
N THR A 45 11.67 -26.24 -0.37
CA THR A 45 12.82 -26.60 0.50
C THR A 45 12.59 -26.37 1.98
N THR A 46 11.50 -25.69 2.37
CA THR A 46 11.18 -25.42 3.79
C THR A 46 10.32 -26.50 4.46
N GLY A 47 9.94 -27.54 3.72
CA GLY A 47 9.23 -28.71 4.25
C GLY A 47 7.91 -28.35 4.94
N ASN A 48 7.78 -28.70 6.22
CA ASN A 48 6.56 -28.46 7.00
C ASN A 48 6.27 -26.96 7.23
N LEU A 49 7.24 -26.07 7.03
CA LEU A 49 7.05 -24.63 7.13
C LEU A 49 6.57 -24.00 5.82
N SER A 50 6.40 -24.79 4.76
CA SER A 50 5.99 -24.30 3.44
C SER A 50 4.59 -23.66 3.44
N SER A 51 3.71 -24.00 4.38
CA SER A 51 2.41 -23.33 4.56
C SER A 51 2.44 -22.16 5.55
N THR A 52 3.60 -21.83 6.11
CA THR A 52 3.81 -20.71 7.05
C THR A 52 4.18 -19.45 6.27
N ALA A 53 3.38 -18.39 6.32
CA ALA A 53 3.60 -17.18 5.51
C ALA A 53 4.99 -16.55 5.77
N GLU A 54 5.46 -16.63 7.01
CA GLU A 54 6.72 -16.04 7.47
C GLU A 54 7.94 -16.55 6.72
N VAL A 55 7.98 -17.80 6.22
CA VAL A 55 9.16 -18.27 5.46
C VAL A 55 9.33 -17.55 4.12
N TYR A 56 8.24 -16.99 3.57
CA TYR A 56 8.23 -16.22 2.33
C TYR A 56 8.40 -14.71 2.56
N GLY A 57 8.45 -14.26 3.81
CA GLY A 57 8.38 -12.85 4.18
C GLY A 57 6.94 -12.33 4.32
N LYS A 58 6.72 -11.02 4.19
CA LYS A 58 5.44 -10.36 4.51
C LYS A 58 4.27 -10.64 3.53
N TYR A 59 4.28 -11.70 2.72
CA TYR A 59 3.38 -11.83 1.56
C TYR A 59 2.75 -13.23 1.42
N ALA A 60 1.40 -13.36 1.49
CA ALA A 60 0.63 -14.50 0.96
C ALA A 60 -0.90 -14.27 1.01
N HIS A 61 -1.64 -14.30 -0.13
CA HIS A 61 -3.08 -13.95 -0.22
C HIS A 61 -3.89 -14.66 -1.38
N ALA A 62 -5.22 -14.86 -1.27
CA ALA A 62 -6.25 -15.47 -2.16
C ALA A 62 -7.74 -14.96 -1.98
N MET A 63 -8.51 -14.82 -3.09
CA MET A 63 -9.56 -13.79 -3.35
C MET A 63 -9.09 -12.40 -3.01
N ILE A 64 -9.15 -11.52 -4.02
CA ILE A 64 -8.47 -10.24 -3.94
C ILE A 64 -9.49 -9.14 -4.23
N ILE A 65 -9.68 -8.27 -3.26
CA ILE A 65 -10.34 -6.99 -3.45
C ILE A 65 -9.23 -5.95 -3.53
N ILE A 66 -9.14 -5.27 -4.66
CA ILE A 66 -8.12 -4.27 -4.91
C ILE A 66 -8.78 -2.90 -4.80
N ASN A 67 -8.27 -2.07 -3.88
CA ASN A 67 -8.54 -0.65 -3.83
C ASN A 67 -7.39 0.07 -4.52
N ASN A 68 -7.69 0.88 -5.53
CA ASN A 68 -6.72 1.79 -6.12
C ASN A 68 -6.81 3.14 -5.41
N ASP A 69 -5.91 3.36 -4.46
CA ASP A 69 -5.83 4.61 -3.68
C ASP A 69 -4.94 5.67 -4.39
N ASP A 70 -4.54 5.41 -5.64
CA ASP A 70 -3.72 6.30 -6.46
C ASP A 70 -4.59 7.08 -7.50
N PRO A 71 -4.25 8.34 -7.81
CA PRO A 71 -4.96 9.16 -8.80
C PRO A 71 -4.78 8.68 -10.26
N GLY A 72 -3.97 7.64 -10.52
CA GLY A 72 -3.75 7.04 -11.83
C GLY A 72 -4.56 5.76 -12.06
N ASN A 73 -4.53 5.27 -13.30
CA ASN A 73 -5.13 3.99 -13.67
C ASN A 73 -4.08 2.87 -13.58
N HIS A 74 -4.47 1.70 -13.07
CA HIS A 74 -3.57 0.56 -12.87
C HIS A 74 -4.12 -0.73 -13.47
N PRO A 75 -3.45 -1.34 -14.48
CA PRO A 75 -3.80 -2.66 -14.98
C PRO A 75 -3.18 -3.75 -14.09
N PHE A 76 -3.97 -4.41 -13.26
CA PHE A 76 -3.49 -5.51 -12.42
C PHE A 76 -3.61 -6.85 -13.13
N HIS A 77 -2.52 -7.61 -13.13
CA HIS A 77 -2.38 -8.92 -13.75
C HIS A 77 -2.12 -9.99 -12.68
N LEU A 78 -2.73 -11.16 -12.84
CA LEU A 78 -2.51 -12.35 -12.02
C LEU A 78 -1.93 -13.47 -12.87
N HIS A 79 -0.78 -14.01 -12.45
CA HIS A 79 -0.18 -15.19 -13.06
C HIS A 79 -0.97 -16.45 -12.70
N GLY A 80 -0.87 -17.48 -13.53
CA GLY A 80 -1.40 -18.83 -13.25
C GLY A 80 -2.92 -18.99 -13.33
N HIS A 81 -3.68 -17.88 -13.41
CA HIS A 81 -5.14 -17.90 -13.32
C HIS A 81 -5.82 -16.97 -14.31
N VAL A 82 -6.98 -17.39 -14.79
CA VAL A 82 -7.98 -16.51 -15.43
C VAL A 82 -9.07 -16.24 -14.40
N PHE A 83 -9.02 -15.08 -13.76
CA PHE A 83 -9.95 -14.73 -12.68
C PHE A 83 -11.29 -14.21 -13.20
N GLN A 84 -12.31 -14.33 -12.36
CA GLN A 84 -13.63 -13.75 -12.53
C GLN A 84 -13.68 -12.36 -11.90
N ILE A 85 -14.08 -11.34 -12.66
CA ILE A 85 -14.31 -9.98 -12.15
C ILE A 85 -15.71 -9.94 -11.54
N VAL A 86 -15.76 -10.01 -10.20
CA VAL A 86 -17.01 -10.10 -9.46
C VAL A 86 -17.79 -8.78 -9.52
N GLY A 87 -17.08 -7.66 -9.39
CA GLY A 87 -17.67 -6.34 -9.47
C GLY A 87 -16.61 -5.24 -9.41
N ARG A 88 -17.09 -4.02 -9.61
CA ARG A 88 -16.31 -2.79 -9.52
C ARG A 88 -17.14 -1.74 -8.79
N SER A 89 -16.48 -0.86 -8.05
CA SER A 89 -17.15 0.25 -7.38
C SER A 89 -16.23 1.46 -7.33
N GLU A 90 -16.83 2.63 -7.24
CA GLU A 90 -16.12 3.87 -6.90
C GLU A 90 -15.73 3.88 -5.41
N GLY A 91 -14.70 4.67 -5.09
CA GLY A 91 -14.20 4.86 -3.75
C GLY A 91 -13.41 3.65 -3.22
N LYS A 92 -12.94 3.78 -1.98
CA LYS A 92 -12.26 2.71 -1.27
C LYS A 92 -13.26 1.75 -0.66
N TYR A 93 -13.16 0.46 -1.00
CA TYR A 93 -13.94 -0.57 -0.34
C TYR A 93 -13.41 -0.82 1.08
N ASN A 94 -14.31 -0.80 2.05
CA ASN A 94 -14.04 -1.17 3.44
C ASN A 94 -14.62 -2.56 3.72
N PRO A 95 -13.80 -3.59 4.03
CA PRO A 95 -14.30 -4.92 4.38
C PRO A 95 -15.27 -4.96 5.57
N ALA A 96 -15.18 -3.98 6.48
CA ALA A 96 -16.12 -3.85 7.60
C ALA A 96 -17.55 -3.44 7.18
N SER A 97 -17.75 -3.00 5.93
CA SER A 97 -19.06 -2.60 5.41
C SER A 97 -19.94 -3.78 4.95
N GLY A 98 -19.42 -5.01 5.00
CA GLY A 98 -20.14 -6.23 4.61
C GLY A 98 -19.56 -6.88 3.35
N PRO A 99 -20.28 -7.79 2.70
CA PRO A 99 -19.83 -8.42 1.46
C PRO A 99 -19.67 -7.41 0.32
N TYR A 100 -18.76 -7.71 -0.61
CA TYR A 100 -18.53 -6.85 -1.77
C TYR A 100 -19.81 -6.67 -2.61
N PRO A 101 -20.17 -5.43 -3.01
CA PRO A 101 -21.38 -5.17 -3.79
C PRO A 101 -21.44 -6.01 -5.08
N GLY A 102 -22.56 -6.71 -5.28
CA GLY A 102 -22.78 -7.54 -6.47
C GLY A 102 -22.19 -8.95 -6.40
N TYR A 103 -21.51 -9.33 -5.31
CA TYR A 103 -20.89 -10.65 -5.17
C TYR A 103 -21.86 -11.82 -5.41
N PHE A 104 -23.02 -11.79 -4.77
CA PHE A 104 -24.02 -12.87 -4.87
C PHE A 104 -24.90 -12.79 -6.11
N ASN A 105 -24.91 -11.64 -6.80
CA ASN A 105 -25.82 -11.37 -7.92
C ASN A 105 -25.15 -11.55 -9.29
N ASN A 106 -23.85 -11.85 -9.33
CA ASN A 106 -23.10 -12.06 -10.57
C ASN A 106 -22.91 -13.57 -10.85
N ALA A 107 -23.93 -14.17 -11.47
CA ALA A 107 -23.98 -15.61 -11.72
C ALA A 107 -22.91 -16.11 -12.70
N ASN A 108 -22.49 -15.27 -13.67
CA ASN A 108 -21.45 -15.62 -14.64
C ASN A 108 -20.56 -14.40 -14.95
N PRO A 109 -19.60 -14.06 -14.06
CA PRO A 109 -18.76 -12.90 -14.24
C PRO A 109 -17.82 -13.03 -15.44
N SER A 110 -17.40 -11.89 -16.01
CA SER A 110 -16.36 -11.86 -17.05
C SER A 110 -15.05 -12.45 -16.53
N ARG A 111 -14.34 -13.19 -17.38
CA ARG A 111 -13.10 -13.87 -17.03
C ARG A 111 -11.93 -13.32 -17.85
N ARG A 112 -10.83 -12.99 -17.19
CA ARG A 112 -9.56 -12.53 -17.80
C ARG A 112 -8.41 -12.61 -16.79
N ASP A 113 -7.20 -12.36 -17.24
CA ASP A 113 -5.96 -12.39 -16.46
C ASP A 113 -5.46 -10.99 -16.05
N THR A 114 -5.96 -9.92 -16.68
CA THR A 114 -5.60 -8.54 -16.37
C THR A 114 -6.82 -7.65 -16.29
N VAL A 115 -6.92 -6.77 -15.29
CA VAL A 115 -8.03 -5.82 -15.14
C VAL A 115 -7.52 -4.41 -14.87
N LEU A 116 -7.96 -3.44 -15.66
CA LEU A 116 -7.71 -2.02 -15.37
C LEU A 116 -8.58 -1.56 -14.21
N ILE A 117 -7.99 -0.91 -13.22
CA ILE A 117 -8.68 -0.23 -12.13
C ILE A 117 -8.45 1.26 -12.31
N PRO A 118 -9.49 2.05 -12.59
CA PRO A 118 -9.36 3.50 -12.67
C PRO A 118 -8.97 4.12 -11.33
N SER A 119 -8.53 5.37 -11.39
CA SER A 119 -8.25 6.22 -10.22
C SER A 119 -9.34 6.14 -9.16
N GLU A 120 -8.96 5.94 -7.90
CA GLU A 120 -9.86 5.99 -6.73
C GLU A 120 -11.07 5.02 -6.81
N GLN A 121 -10.89 3.92 -7.53
CA GLN A 121 -11.89 2.85 -7.66
C GLN A 121 -11.39 1.53 -7.09
N ASN A 122 -12.30 0.58 -6.95
CA ASN A 122 -11.99 -0.76 -6.48
C ASN A 122 -12.57 -1.85 -7.38
N VAL A 123 -11.95 -3.01 -7.35
CA VAL A 123 -12.39 -4.21 -8.09
C VAL A 123 -12.26 -5.43 -7.20
N ALA A 124 -13.29 -6.27 -7.18
CA ALA A 124 -13.21 -7.60 -6.60
C ALA A 124 -12.97 -8.64 -7.70
N ILE A 125 -11.91 -9.43 -7.56
CA ILE A 125 -11.64 -10.60 -8.41
C ILE A 125 -11.70 -11.87 -7.57
N ARG A 126 -12.20 -12.96 -8.15
CA ARG A 126 -12.15 -14.29 -7.56
C ARG A 126 -11.58 -15.30 -8.55
N PHE A 127 -10.82 -16.25 -8.05
CA PHE A 127 -10.28 -17.36 -8.82
C PHE A 127 -10.36 -18.62 -7.96
N HIS A 128 -10.33 -19.78 -8.62
CA HIS A 128 -10.23 -21.06 -7.92
C HIS A 128 -8.75 -21.38 -7.75
N ALA A 129 -8.30 -21.61 -6.52
CA ALA A 129 -6.95 -22.07 -6.23
C ALA A 129 -6.83 -23.57 -6.59
N ASN A 130 -6.72 -23.87 -7.88
CA ASN A 130 -6.60 -25.21 -8.46
C ASN A 130 -5.32 -25.43 -9.29
N ASN A 131 -4.37 -24.51 -9.19
CA ASN A 131 -3.10 -24.51 -9.90
C ASN A 131 -1.95 -24.26 -8.89
N PRO A 132 -1.48 -25.30 -8.18
CA PRO A 132 -0.44 -25.16 -7.17
C PRO A 132 0.83 -24.53 -7.75
N GLY A 133 1.29 -23.45 -7.13
CA GLY A 133 2.43 -22.70 -7.61
C GLY A 133 2.64 -21.37 -6.89
N VAL A 134 3.58 -20.60 -7.40
CA VAL A 134 3.94 -19.28 -6.91
C VAL A 134 3.58 -18.27 -7.99
N TRP A 135 2.53 -17.48 -7.75
CA TRP A 135 1.92 -16.62 -8.76
C TRP A 135 2.11 -15.15 -8.39
N LEU A 136 2.71 -14.38 -9.31
CA LEU A 136 2.85 -12.95 -9.13
C LEU A 136 1.50 -12.25 -9.42
N PHE A 137 1.09 -11.37 -8.53
CA PHE A 137 -0.02 -10.45 -8.72
C PHE A 137 0.53 -9.02 -8.72
N HIS A 138 0.44 -8.31 -9.83
CA HIS A 138 1.13 -7.03 -9.96
C HIS A 138 0.45 -6.07 -10.94
N CYS A 139 0.81 -4.79 -10.83
CA CYS A 139 0.51 -3.81 -11.87
C CYS A 139 1.38 -4.10 -13.11
N HIS A 140 0.77 -4.06 -14.29
CA HIS A 140 1.43 -4.36 -15.57
C HIS A 140 2.04 -3.11 -16.23
N ILE A 141 2.07 -1.99 -15.50
CA ILE A 141 2.89 -0.84 -15.87
C ILE A 141 4.30 -1.09 -15.34
N GLU A 142 5.26 -1.22 -16.25
CA GLU A 142 6.63 -1.67 -15.92
C GLU A 142 7.28 -0.85 -14.80
N TRP A 143 7.18 0.49 -14.87
CA TRP A 143 7.75 1.35 -13.83
C TRP A 143 6.98 1.29 -12.50
N HIS A 144 5.71 0.88 -12.48
CA HIS A 144 4.98 0.60 -11.22
C HIS A 144 5.43 -0.73 -10.61
N LEU A 145 5.64 -1.76 -11.44
CA LEU A 145 6.20 -3.04 -10.99
C LEU A 145 7.61 -2.83 -10.42
N GLN A 146 8.47 -2.10 -11.13
CA GLN A 146 9.82 -1.75 -10.66
C GLN A 146 9.80 -0.91 -9.38
N ALA A 147 8.77 -0.07 -9.20
CA ALA A 147 8.55 0.69 -7.97
C ALA A 147 8.01 -0.17 -6.81
N GLY A 148 7.63 -1.43 -7.04
CA GLY A 148 7.23 -2.38 -6.00
C GLY A 148 5.75 -2.77 -6.00
N LEU A 149 4.96 -2.43 -7.04
CA LEU A 149 3.51 -2.68 -7.07
C LEU A 149 3.16 -4.14 -7.41
N ALA A 150 3.59 -5.05 -6.54
CA ALA A 150 3.43 -6.49 -6.70
C ALA A 150 3.24 -7.20 -5.35
N THR A 151 2.71 -8.41 -5.42
CA THR A 151 2.69 -9.36 -4.32
C THR A 151 2.72 -10.78 -4.88
N THR A 152 3.03 -11.75 -4.04
CA THR A 152 3.11 -13.16 -4.44
C THR A 152 2.00 -13.95 -3.77
N ILE A 153 1.34 -14.79 -4.55
CA ILE A 153 0.38 -15.79 -4.08
C ILE A 153 1.08 -17.13 -4.03
N ILE A 154 1.14 -17.73 -2.85
CA ILE A 154 1.69 -19.08 -2.66
C ILE A 154 0.50 -20.03 -2.56
N GLU A 155 0.32 -20.86 -3.59
CA GLU A 155 -0.85 -21.72 -3.73
C GLU A 155 -0.51 -23.18 -3.48
N ALA A 156 -1.10 -23.76 -2.43
CA ALA A 156 -0.92 -25.16 -2.03
C ALA A 156 0.57 -25.60 -1.94
N PRO A 157 1.42 -24.87 -1.18
CA PRO A 157 2.85 -25.16 -1.09
C PRO A 157 3.16 -26.55 -0.54
N GLU A 158 2.29 -27.12 0.28
CA GLU A 158 2.45 -28.44 0.87
C GLU A 158 2.48 -29.59 -0.15
N ILE A 159 1.77 -29.44 -1.28
CA ILE A 159 1.76 -30.46 -2.34
C ILE A 159 2.79 -30.18 -3.43
N MET A 160 3.34 -28.96 -3.53
CA MET A 160 4.30 -28.58 -4.57
C MET A 160 5.48 -29.57 -4.70
N PRO A 161 6.14 -30.03 -3.62
CA PRO A 161 7.26 -30.98 -3.74
C PRO A 161 6.89 -32.31 -4.42
N SER A 162 5.62 -32.71 -4.37
CA SER A 162 5.15 -33.97 -4.95
C SER A 162 4.79 -33.87 -6.44
N ILE A 163 4.47 -32.66 -6.93
CA ILE A 163 3.95 -32.44 -8.29
C ILE A 163 4.89 -31.59 -9.16
N LEU A 164 5.72 -30.73 -8.55
CA LEU A 164 6.69 -29.89 -9.24
C LEU A 164 8.09 -30.50 -9.08
N LYS A 165 8.68 -30.91 -10.20
CA LYS A 165 10.08 -31.35 -10.26
C LYS A 165 10.92 -30.26 -10.90
N ILE A 166 11.89 -29.75 -10.17
CA ILE A 166 12.85 -28.79 -10.72
C ILE A 166 13.95 -29.54 -11.45
N ASP A 167 14.15 -29.21 -12.72
CA ASP A 167 15.24 -29.74 -13.52
C ASP A 167 16.61 -29.22 -13.05
N GLN A 168 17.67 -30.00 -13.28
CA GLN A 168 19.02 -29.60 -12.90
C GLN A 168 19.46 -28.28 -13.57
N THR A 169 18.98 -28.01 -14.80
CA THR A 169 19.27 -26.76 -15.52
C THR A 169 18.82 -25.52 -14.75
N HIS A 170 17.68 -25.60 -14.06
CA HIS A 170 17.18 -24.50 -13.22
C HIS A 170 18.13 -24.21 -12.05
N ILE A 171 18.61 -25.27 -11.39
CA ILE A 171 19.57 -25.17 -10.29
C ILE A 171 20.91 -24.63 -10.79
N ASP A 172 21.35 -25.04 -11.97
CA ASP A 172 22.61 -24.58 -12.56
C ASP A 172 22.54 -23.09 -12.94
N HIS A 173 21.40 -22.59 -13.40
CA HIS A 173 21.17 -21.15 -13.58
C HIS A 173 21.25 -20.38 -12.25
N CYS A 174 20.63 -20.88 -11.19
CA CYS A 174 20.74 -20.27 -9.85
C CYS A 174 22.21 -20.19 -9.40
N LYS A 175 22.98 -21.27 -9.56
CA LYS A 175 24.41 -21.30 -9.25
C LYS A 175 25.21 -20.30 -10.09
N ALA A 176 24.96 -20.23 -11.40
CA ALA A 176 25.66 -19.32 -12.31
C ALA A 176 25.41 -17.84 -11.96
N LEU A 177 24.22 -17.51 -11.46
CA LEU A 177 23.85 -16.16 -11.03
C LEU A 177 24.17 -15.86 -9.57
N GLY A 178 24.67 -16.83 -8.80
CA GLY A 178 24.90 -16.67 -7.36
C GLY A 178 23.62 -16.51 -6.54
N ILE A 179 22.48 -16.99 -7.07
CA ILE A 179 21.18 -16.92 -6.41
C ILE A 179 20.99 -18.21 -5.59
N PRO A 180 20.75 -18.13 -4.26
CA PRO A 180 20.44 -19.31 -3.48
C PRO A 180 19.09 -19.92 -3.89
N TYR A 181 19.02 -21.25 -3.91
CA TYR A 181 17.87 -22.04 -4.37
C TYR A 181 17.31 -22.96 -3.26
N SER A 182 17.59 -22.62 -2.00
CA SER A 182 17.10 -23.35 -0.82
C SER A 182 17.01 -22.41 0.37
N GLY A 183 16.04 -22.68 1.26
CA GLY A 183 15.80 -21.92 2.48
C GLY A 183 14.69 -20.88 2.36
N ASN A 184 14.46 -20.17 3.46
CA ASN A 184 13.51 -19.08 3.58
C ASN A 184 13.93 -17.84 2.78
N ALA A 185 13.16 -16.74 2.86
CA ALA A 185 13.45 -15.52 2.13
C ALA A 185 14.84 -14.88 2.41
N ALA A 186 15.51 -15.26 3.51
CA ALA A 186 16.88 -14.86 3.85
C ALA A 186 17.96 -15.85 3.36
N GLY A 187 17.59 -17.02 2.83
CA GLY A 187 18.52 -18.11 2.51
C GLY A 187 18.90 -18.97 3.72
N LYS A 188 18.08 -18.96 4.77
CA LYS A 188 18.31 -19.71 6.02
C LYS A 188 17.24 -20.79 6.20
N GLU A 189 17.48 -21.73 7.12
CA GLU A 189 16.45 -22.67 7.57
C GLU A 189 15.56 -22.03 8.65
N GLY A 190 14.32 -22.50 8.75
CA GLY A 190 13.39 -22.03 9.78
C GLY A 190 12.84 -20.62 9.51
N LEU A 191 12.51 -19.91 10.59
CA LEU A 191 11.82 -18.62 10.57
C LEU A 191 12.75 -17.42 10.75
N ASP A 192 14.06 -17.64 10.85
CA ASP A 192 15.03 -16.55 10.97
C ASP A 192 15.18 -15.83 9.63
N LEU A 193 14.64 -14.61 9.55
CA LEU A 193 14.68 -13.74 8.38
C LEU A 193 15.77 -12.66 8.49
N GLU A 194 16.67 -12.73 9.47
CA GLU A 194 17.77 -11.76 9.57
C GLU A 194 18.62 -11.83 8.30
N GLY A 195 18.79 -10.67 7.66
CA GLY A 195 19.51 -10.54 6.40
C GLY A 195 18.66 -10.83 5.16
N ALA A 196 17.35 -11.06 5.27
CA ALA A 196 16.45 -11.00 4.12
C ALA A 196 16.52 -9.64 3.41
N ASN A 197 16.16 -9.61 2.13
CA ASN A 197 15.93 -8.34 1.46
C ASN A 197 14.66 -7.71 2.05
N VAL A 198 14.78 -6.48 2.57
CA VAL A 198 13.66 -5.76 3.17
C VAL A 198 13.50 -4.44 2.42
N GLY A 199 12.26 -4.08 2.08
CA GLY A 199 11.96 -2.77 1.53
C GLY A 199 12.04 -1.68 2.59
N PRO A 200 12.14 -0.40 2.17
CA PRO A 200 12.00 0.72 3.10
C PRO A 200 10.64 0.66 3.82
N ASP A 201 10.62 1.10 5.07
CA ASP A 201 9.40 1.12 5.89
C ASP A 201 8.55 2.34 5.54
N PRO A 202 7.22 2.29 5.83
CA PRO A 202 6.37 3.46 5.74
C PRO A 202 6.95 4.65 6.52
N LEU A 203 6.80 5.86 5.98
CA LEU A 203 7.11 7.06 6.74
C LEU A 203 6.21 7.08 7.98
N THR A 204 6.83 6.95 9.16
CA THR A 204 6.12 7.15 10.41
C THR A 204 5.77 8.64 10.50
N GLY A 205 4.49 8.96 10.33
CA GLY A 205 3.96 10.33 10.26
C GLY A 205 4.06 11.13 11.56
N THR A 206 4.92 10.76 12.49
CA THR A 206 5.16 11.50 13.72
C THR A 206 6.24 12.55 13.48
N PHE A 207 5.90 13.82 13.73
CA PHE A 207 6.89 14.87 13.89
C PHE A 207 7.93 14.38 14.90
N THR A 208 9.21 14.50 14.54
CA THR A 208 10.28 14.30 15.51
C THR A 208 10.06 15.24 16.70
N GLY A 209 10.60 14.92 17.89
CA GLY A 209 10.49 15.84 19.04
C GLY A 209 10.94 17.27 18.72
N LYS A 210 11.96 17.42 17.86
CA LYS A 210 12.40 18.73 17.34
C LYS A 210 11.33 19.41 16.46
N GLY A 211 10.66 18.64 15.62
CA GLY A 211 9.55 19.12 14.79
C GLY A 211 8.35 19.58 15.61
N ILE A 212 8.00 18.86 16.68
CA ILE A 212 6.94 19.27 17.62
C ILE A 212 7.31 20.60 18.29
N VAL A 213 8.54 20.71 18.80
CA VAL A 213 9.02 21.94 19.44
C VAL A 213 8.97 23.11 18.45
N ALA A 214 9.46 22.93 17.23
CA ALA A 214 9.40 23.97 16.19
C ALA A 214 7.95 24.41 15.90
N LEU A 215 7.02 23.46 15.72
CA LEU A 215 5.61 23.75 15.48
C LEU A 215 4.98 24.56 16.62
N VAL A 216 5.26 24.18 17.87
CA VAL A 216 4.77 24.89 19.06
C VAL A 216 5.25 26.34 19.06
N PHE A 217 6.55 26.60 18.82
CA PHE A 217 7.07 27.96 18.77
C PHE A 217 6.50 28.78 17.61
N THR A 218 6.27 28.17 16.44
CA THR A 218 5.61 28.84 15.31
C THR A 218 4.18 29.25 15.67
N ILE A 219 3.41 28.38 16.33
CA ILE A 219 2.05 28.70 16.79
C ILE A 219 2.08 29.86 17.80
N ILE A 220 2.99 29.83 18.78
CA ILE A 220 3.13 30.91 19.77
C ILE A 220 3.45 32.24 19.08
N ALA A 221 4.42 32.25 18.16
CA ALA A 221 4.81 33.45 17.42
C ALA A 221 3.64 34.01 16.59
N ALA A 222 2.86 33.15 15.94
CA ALA A 222 1.67 33.56 15.19
C ALA A 222 0.61 34.20 16.09
N LEU A 223 0.35 33.62 17.26
CA LEU A 223 -0.60 34.17 18.23
C LEU A 223 -0.13 35.52 18.80
N LEU A 224 1.15 35.66 19.11
CA LEU A 224 1.74 36.92 19.55
C LEU A 224 1.71 37.99 18.45
N GLY A 225 1.97 37.60 17.20
CA GLY A 225 1.85 38.48 16.03
C GLY A 225 0.42 39.01 15.87
N LEU A 226 -0.56 38.10 15.93
CA LEU A 226 -1.98 38.47 15.85
C LEU A 226 -2.40 39.37 17.01
N GLY A 227 -1.96 39.05 18.23
CA GLY A 227 -2.22 39.87 19.42
C GLY A 227 -1.66 41.29 19.30
N THR A 228 -0.45 41.42 18.77
CA THR A 228 0.20 42.72 18.52
C THR A 228 -0.59 43.56 17.50
N VAL A 229 -1.06 42.95 16.40
CA VAL A 229 -1.89 43.65 15.41
C VAL A 229 -3.20 44.15 16.02
N ILE A 230 -3.88 43.31 16.82
CA ILE A 230 -5.11 43.71 17.50
C ILE A 230 -4.87 44.86 18.48
N TRP A 231 -3.75 44.83 19.21
CA TRP A 231 -3.41 45.91 20.13
C TRP A 231 -3.22 47.24 19.39
N TYR A 232 -2.35 47.30 18.37
CA TYR A 232 -2.13 48.54 17.61
C TYR A 232 -3.41 49.05 16.94
N ALA A 233 -4.24 48.16 16.38
CA ALA A 233 -5.52 48.56 15.80
C ALA A 233 -6.44 49.26 16.82
N ARG A 234 -6.44 48.81 18.09
CA ARG A 234 -7.22 49.47 19.16
C ARG A 234 -6.64 50.80 19.60
N GLU A 235 -5.31 50.95 19.61
CA GLU A 235 -4.67 52.23 19.91
C GLU A 235 -4.90 53.26 18.80
N ASP A 236 -4.79 52.84 17.54
CA ASP A 236 -5.08 53.68 16.37
C ASP A 236 -6.54 54.13 16.37
N ASP A 237 -7.50 53.24 16.64
CA ASP A 237 -8.93 53.59 16.75
C ASP A 237 -9.16 54.65 17.84
N ALA A 238 -8.51 54.51 19.00
CA ALA A 238 -8.62 55.47 20.10
C ALA A 238 -8.01 56.83 19.72
N TYR A 239 -6.84 56.83 19.06
CA TYR A 239 -6.16 58.03 18.59
C TYR A 239 -6.98 58.77 17.53
N ILE A 240 -7.49 58.05 16.51
CA ILE A 240 -8.33 58.61 15.44
C ILE A 240 -9.63 59.18 16.02
N THR A 241 -10.29 58.46 16.94
CA THR A 241 -11.51 58.93 17.60
C THR A 241 -11.27 60.21 18.40
N ALA A 242 -10.13 60.32 19.09
CA ALA A 242 -9.76 61.51 19.83
C ALA A 242 -9.50 62.72 18.89
N GLN A 243 -8.81 62.51 17.78
CA GLN A 243 -8.58 63.53 16.74
C GLN A 243 -9.89 64.03 16.11
N LEU A 244 -10.81 63.12 15.79
CA LEU A 244 -12.12 63.48 15.23
C LEU A 244 -12.96 64.32 16.19
N LYS A 245 -12.99 63.96 17.49
CA LYS A 245 -13.68 64.75 18.53
C LYS A 245 -13.06 66.13 18.74
N ALA A 246 -11.73 66.21 18.73
CA ALA A 246 -11.05 67.51 18.86
C ALA A 246 -11.42 68.44 17.70
N LYS A 247 -11.44 67.91 16.47
CA LYS A 247 -11.76 68.66 15.26
C LYS A 247 -13.23 69.09 15.20
N SER A 248 -14.18 68.23 15.59
CA SER A 248 -15.61 68.59 15.64
C SER A 248 -15.87 69.71 16.65
N ASN A 249 -15.21 69.68 17.81
CA ASN A 249 -15.37 70.72 18.82
C ASN A 249 -14.78 72.06 18.36
N THR A 250 -13.75 72.06 17.50
CA THR A 250 -13.18 73.30 16.97
C THR A 250 -14.07 73.93 15.90
N GLU A 251 -14.79 73.11 15.12
CA GLU A 251 -15.77 73.56 14.12
C GLU A 251 -17.05 74.11 14.78
N GLU A 252 -17.44 73.60 15.96
CA GLU A 252 -18.59 74.09 16.73
C GLU A 252 -18.32 75.43 17.44
N GLU A 253 -17.06 75.73 17.79
CA GLU A 253 -16.65 77.03 18.38
C GLU A 253 -16.45 78.15 17.33
N THR A 254 -16.45 77.82 16.03
CA THR A 254 -16.24 78.78 14.93
C THR A 254 -17.52 79.16 14.16
N GLN A 255 -18.69 78.73 14.64
CA GLN A 255 -20.01 79.07 14.09
C GLN A 255 -20.82 79.95 15.05
#